data_AF-A0A944XKT8-F1
#
_entry.id   AF-A0A944XKT8-F1
#
_cell.length_a   1.000
_cell.length_b   1.000
_cell.length_c   1.000
_cell.angle_alpha   90.00
_cell.angle_beta   90.00
_cell.angle_gamma   90.00
#
_symmetry.space_group_name_H-M   'P 1'
#
loop_
_entity.id
_entity.type
_entity.pdbx_description
1 polymer ?
#
loop_
_entity_poly.entity_id
_entity_poly.type
_entity_poly.pdbx_seq_one_letter_code
_entity_poly.pdbx_strand_id
1 'polypeptide(L)' 'MKSIDIICLGRAAVDFYGQQIGSTLENMGSFAKYLGGSSANIAYGCSKLGLNSA' A
#
# COMPACT_ATOMS: atom_id res chain seq x y z
N MET A 1 6.93 1.52 27.02
CA MET A 1 6.46 1.84 25.65
C MET A 1 7.54 1.40 24.68
N LYS A 2 7.26 0.60 23.65
CA LYS A 2 8.25 0.37 22.58
C LYS A 2 8.46 1.70 21.85
N SER A 3 9.71 2.09 21.63
CA SER A 3 10.04 3.30 20.86
C SER A 3 9.52 3.12 19.43
N ILE A 4 8.76 4.09 18.91
CA ILE A 4 8.34 4.12 17.51
C ILE A 4 9.41 4.89 16.75
N ASP A 5 9.97 4.29 15.70
CA ASP A 5 11.05 4.89 14.91
C ASP A 5 10.48 5.89 13.90
N ILE A 6 9.26 5.64 13.39
CA ILE A 6 8.58 6.50 12.42
C ILE A 6 7.05 6.41 12.54
N ILE A 7 6.38 7.55 12.43
CA ILE A 7 4.92 7.67 12.33
C ILE A 7 4.58 8.31 10.99
N CYS A 8 3.84 7.57 10.15
CA CYS A 8 3.42 8.00 8.82
C CYS A 8 1.98 8.52 8.86
N LEU A 9 1.81 9.84 8.95
CA LEU A 9 0.48 10.44 8.90
C LEU A 9 -0.01 10.54 7.45
N GLY A 10 -1.22 10.03 7.19
CA GLY A 10 -1.90 10.17 5.91
C GLY A 10 -2.86 9.03 5.61
N ARG A 11 -2.98 8.66 4.33
CA ARG A 11 -3.99 7.71 3.85
C ARG A 11 -3.46 6.28 3.80
N ALA A 12 -4.23 5.36 4.35
CA ALA A 12 -4.21 3.95 3.98
C ALA A 12 -5.39 3.65 3.05
N ALA A 13 -5.14 2.95 1.95
CA ALA A 13 -6.14 2.63 0.94
C ALA A 13 -5.95 1.20 0.42
N VAL A 14 -6.87 0.79 -0.45
CA VAL A 14 -6.79 -0.44 -1.21
C VAL A 14 -6.56 -0.08 -2.66
N ASP A 15 -5.45 -0.54 -3.23
CA ASP A 15 -5.18 -0.40 -4.66
C ASP A 15 -5.70 -1.64 -5.40
N PHE A 16 -6.57 -1.42 -6.38
CA PHE A 16 -7.05 -2.46 -7.28
C PHE A 16 -6.33 -2.34 -8.63
N TYR A 17 -5.43 -3.28 -8.89
CA TYR A 17 -4.72 -3.35 -10.17
C TYR A 17 -5.44 -4.32 -11.12
N GLY A 18 -5.88 -3.81 -12.26
CA GLY A 18 -6.44 -4.61 -13.34
C GLY A 18 -5.42 -5.60 -13.88
N GLN A 19 -5.83 -6.85 -14.09
CA GLN A 19 -4.90 -7.90 -14.51
C GLN A 19 -4.69 -7.95 -16.03
N GLN A 20 -5.60 -7.34 -16.80
CA GLN A 20 -5.54 -7.32 -18.26
C GLN A 20 -4.68 -6.13 -18.74
N ILE A 21 -3.37 -6.35 -18.89
CA ILE A 21 -2.40 -5.31 -19.29
C ILE A 21 -2.80 -4.67 -20.63
N GLY A 22 -2.79 -3.34 -20.69
CA GLY A 22 -3.09 -2.56 -21.89
C GLY A 22 -4.58 -2.39 -22.19
N SER A 23 -5.47 -3.00 -21.41
CA SER A 23 -6.92 -2.83 -21.54
C SER A 23 -7.40 -1.56 -20.82
N THR A 24 -8.59 -1.07 -21.17
CA THR A 24 -9.25 0.02 -20.44
C THR A 24 -9.90 -0.51 -19.15
N LEU A 25 -10.18 0.39 -18.19
CA LEU A 25 -10.73 -0.02 -16.90
C LEU A 25 -12.08 -0.75 -17.04
N GLU A 26 -12.92 -0.32 -17.98
CA GLU A 26 -14.25 -0.90 -18.26
C GLU A 26 -14.16 -2.34 -18.78
N ASN A 27 -13.01 -2.71 -19.36
CA ASN A 27 -12.75 -4.03 -19.93
C ASN A 27 -11.94 -4.94 -18.98
N MET A 28 -11.75 -4.54 -17.71
CA MET A 28 -11.08 -5.37 -16.72
C MET A 28 -12.01 -6.48 -16.24
N GLY A 29 -11.61 -7.73 -16.47
CA GLY A 29 -12.35 -8.90 -15.98
C GLY A 29 -11.97 -9.32 -14.55
N SER A 30 -10.82 -8.84 -14.05
CA SER A 30 -10.34 -9.17 -12.71
C SER A 30 -9.37 -8.12 -12.17
N PHE A 31 -9.32 -8.02 -10.84
CA PHE A 31 -8.42 -7.12 -10.13
C PHE A 31 -7.64 -7.87 -9.05
N ALA A 32 -6.36 -7.54 -8.93
CA ALA A 32 -5.55 -7.92 -7.78
C ALA A 32 -5.57 -6.79 -6.74
N LYS A 33 -5.75 -7.16 -5.46
CA LYS A 33 -5.87 -6.23 -4.34
C LYS A 33 -4.52 -6.04 -3.64
N TYR A 34 -4.11 -4.79 -3.44
CA TYR A 34 -2.85 -4.44 -2.76
C TYR A 34 -3.04 -3.33 -1.71
N LEU A 35 -2.02 -3.15 -0.87
CA LEU A 35 -1.90 -2.00 0.00
C LEU A 35 -1.67 -0.75 -0.85
N GLY A 36 -2.48 0.27 -0.60
CA GLY A 36 -2.40 1.56 -1.25
C GLY A 36 -2.20 2.72 -0.28
N GLY A 37 -1.86 3.88 -0.83
CA GLY A 37 -1.60 5.11 -0.09
C GLY A 37 -0.12 5.30 0.26
N SER A 38 0.39 6.51 0.01
CA SER A 38 1.81 6.83 0.19
C SER A 38 2.28 6.59 1.63
N SER A 39 1.58 7.14 2.62
CA SER A 39 1.93 6.98 4.04
C SER A 39 1.90 5.50 4.47
N ALA A 40 0.88 4.74 4.04
CA ALA A 40 0.78 3.33 4.37
C ALA A 40 1.89 2.48 3.72
N ASN A 41 2.24 2.77 2.46
CA ASN A 41 3.34 2.10 1.78
C ASN A 41 4.69 2.39 2.44
N ILE A 42 4.93 3.62 2.90
CA ILE A 42 6.15 3.97 3.65
C ILE A 42 6.20 3.20 4.97
N ALA A 43 5.11 3.23 5.76
CA ALA A 43 5.05 2.48 7.03
C ALA A 43 5.32 0.98 6.80
N TYR A 44 4.64 0.37 5.82
CA TYR A 44 4.86 -1.04 5.48
C TYR A 44 6.30 -1.34 5.04
N GLY A 45 6.89 -0.50 4.18
CA GLY A 45 8.27 -0.64 3.74
C GLY A 45 9.28 -0.53 4.89
N CYS A 46 9.10 0.45 5.77
CA CYS A 46 9.91 0.62 6.99
C CYS A 46 9.81 -0.61 7.90
N SER A 47 8.59 -1.14 8.11
CA SER A 47 8.38 -2.37 8.89
C SER A 47 9.11 -3.57 8.29
N LYS A 48 9.04 -3.73 6.96
CA LYS A 48 9.75 -4.81 6.24
C LYS A 48 11.28 -4.73 6.38
N LEU A 49 11.83 -3.54 6.60
CA LEU A 49 13.26 -3.31 6.80
C LEU A 49 13.67 -3.35 8.29
N GLY A 50 12.75 -3.65 9.21
CA GLY A 50 13.02 -3.87 10.62
C GLY A 50 12.75 -2.68 11.55
N LEU A 51 12.20 -1.58 11.04
CA LEU A 51 11.81 -0.43 11.87
C LEU A 51 10.45 -0.66 12.54
N ASN A 52 10.30 -0.15 13.76
CA ASN A 52 9.00 -0.04 14.40
C ASN A 52 8.25 1.18 13.85
N SER A 53 7.40 0.94 12.86
CA SER A 53 6.65 1.96 12.11
C SER A 53 5.15 1.90 12.41
N ALA A 54 4.50 3.06 12.36
CA ALA A 54 3.06 3.23 12.59
C ALA A 54 2.42 4.15 11.55
#